data_AF-A0A9Q1R6B5-F1
#
_entry.id   AF-A0A9Q1R6B5-F1
#
_cell.length_a   1.000
_cell.length_b   1.000
_cell.length_c   1.000
_cell.angle_alpha   90.00
_cell.angle_beta   90.00
_cell.angle_gamma   90.00
#
_symmetry.space_group_name_H-M   'P 1'
#
loop_
_entity.id
_entity.type
_entity.pdbx_description
1 polymer ?
#
loop_
_entity_poly.entity_id
_entity_poly.type
_entity_poly.pdbx_seq_one_letter_code
_entity_poly.pdbx_strand_id
1 'polypeptide(L)'
;MIGKVNKIPLHVVDKLKWDLGLCDNYVKIIVPEYPDYFQVNSNELMLGLVCWSHELAVSFMQKQIMKCEKNEDLLVNFALKYSNGFEVDKKYKKWVDEWQKLPYISPYENAKHLPVKSDEADKWAVISLHEILSLCVGKTAEKDNLLLIGEYLGLRSWFKRALLLHPGIFYVSSKNGTHTVVLKEGYKRGMLIKKNSLMELRYKYVYLMNKATEDKNSKDTQQKSSHDLNEGDAKETDDDMEEEEEDDDEDSDDVHNDYNDDESDNEARDVKHSQRLNLRTGVDDRKPNRRLNSRTRDDDRNTSATSPRTSSGRN
;
A
#
# COMPACT_ATOMS: atom_id res chain seq x y z
N MET A 1 -0.70 21.80 2.24
CA MET A 1 -1.59 20.99 3.06
C MET A 1 -2.14 19.86 2.22
N ILE A 2 -2.23 18.65 2.77
CA ILE A 2 -2.78 17.47 2.11
C ILE A 2 -4.25 17.65 1.66
N GLY A 3 -5.03 18.41 2.44
CA GLY A 3 -6.43 18.71 2.17
C GLY A 3 -6.66 19.96 1.31
N LYS A 4 -7.82 20.00 0.65
CA LYS A 4 -8.27 21.17 -0.13
C LYS A 4 -8.74 22.34 0.75
N VAL A 5 -9.09 22.08 2.01
CA VAL A 5 -9.69 23.00 2.99
C VAL A 5 -9.05 22.72 4.36
N ASN A 6 -8.95 23.73 5.23
CA ASN A 6 -8.55 23.58 6.64
C ASN A 6 -9.69 22.96 7.51
N LYS A 7 -10.41 21.97 6.98
CA LYS A 7 -11.53 21.29 7.64
C LYS A 7 -11.50 19.80 7.28
N ILE A 8 -12.12 18.96 8.11
CA ILE A 8 -12.45 17.57 7.81
C ILE A 8 -13.82 17.22 8.45
N PRO A 9 -14.71 16.45 7.81
CA PRO A 9 -15.96 16.02 8.43
C PRO A 9 -15.69 15.07 9.59
N LEU A 10 -16.43 15.25 10.69
CA LEU A 10 -16.30 14.40 11.88
C LEU A 10 -16.51 12.93 11.53
N HIS A 11 -17.50 12.60 10.68
CA HIS A 11 -17.75 11.22 10.26
C HIS A 11 -16.57 10.53 9.54
N VAL A 12 -15.63 11.29 8.98
CA VAL A 12 -14.39 10.75 8.37
C VAL A 12 -13.34 10.48 9.45
N VAL A 13 -13.22 11.36 10.45
CA VAL A 13 -12.36 11.15 11.63
C VAL A 13 -12.87 10.00 12.50
N ASP A 14 -14.19 9.91 12.68
CA ASP A 14 -14.87 8.89 13.48
C ASP A 14 -14.64 7.47 12.96
N LYS A 15 -14.35 7.31 11.66
CA LYS A 15 -13.95 6.04 11.05
C LYS A 15 -12.54 5.59 11.42
N LEU A 16 -11.60 6.52 11.62
CA LEU A 16 -10.26 6.22 12.14
C LEU A 16 -10.12 6.43 13.67
N LYS A 17 -11.18 6.77 14.42
CA LYS A 17 -11.07 7.04 15.86
C LYS A 17 -10.36 5.92 16.64
N TRP A 18 -10.63 4.66 16.26
CA TRP A 18 -9.99 3.49 16.86
C TRP A 18 -8.51 3.39 16.49
N ASP A 19 -8.17 3.55 15.22
CA ASP A 19 -6.80 3.47 14.73
C ASP A 19 -5.93 4.62 15.25
N LEU A 20 -6.50 5.82 15.40
CA LEU A 20 -5.86 7.01 15.99
C LEU A 20 -5.83 6.99 17.54
N GLY A 21 -6.58 6.09 18.18
CA GLY A 21 -6.66 6.02 19.64
C GLY A 21 -7.49 7.11 20.31
N LEU A 22 -8.42 7.74 19.57
CA LEU A 22 -9.34 8.76 20.07
C LEU A 22 -10.49 8.13 20.87
N CYS A 23 -10.83 8.73 22.01
CA CYS A 23 -12.02 8.35 22.79
C CYS A 23 -13.32 8.75 22.05
N ASP A 24 -14.43 8.04 22.28
CA ASP A 24 -15.72 8.32 21.60
C ASP A 24 -16.24 9.76 21.75
N ASN A 25 -15.86 10.46 22.83
CA ASN A 25 -16.23 11.85 23.09
C ASN A 25 -15.07 12.84 22.82
N TYR A 26 -14.09 12.52 21.95
CA TYR A 26 -12.93 13.40 21.66
C TYR A 26 -13.32 14.83 21.29
N VAL A 27 -14.44 15.02 20.57
CA VAL A 27 -15.03 16.32 20.22
C VAL A 27 -15.40 17.18 21.44
N LYS A 28 -15.75 16.56 22.57
CA LYS A 28 -16.16 17.23 23.81
C LYS A 28 -15.06 17.31 24.87
N ILE A 29 -14.04 16.46 24.75
CA ILE A 29 -12.96 16.31 25.73
C ILE A 29 -11.68 16.96 25.19
N ILE A 30 -11.18 16.47 24.05
CA ILE A 30 -9.87 16.87 23.52
C ILE A 30 -9.97 18.22 22.79
N VAL A 31 -10.98 18.44 21.93
CA VAL A 31 -11.05 19.71 21.15
C VAL A 31 -11.05 20.96 22.05
N PRO A 32 -11.79 21.02 23.18
CA PRO A 32 -11.74 22.18 24.09
C PRO A 32 -10.41 22.40 24.83
N GLU A 33 -9.53 21.39 24.90
CA GLU A 33 -8.17 21.53 25.46
C GLU A 33 -7.20 22.21 24.48
N TYR A 34 -7.52 22.23 23.18
CA TYR A 34 -6.65 22.74 22.11
C TYR A 34 -7.37 23.78 21.21
N PRO A 35 -8.00 24.83 21.79
CA PRO A 35 -8.85 25.78 21.04
C PRO A 35 -8.09 26.60 20.00
N ASP A 36 -6.80 26.86 20.22
CA ASP A 36 -5.93 27.57 19.27
C ASP A 36 -5.65 26.74 18.01
N TYR A 37 -5.77 25.41 18.09
CA TYR A 37 -5.57 24.50 16.97
C TYR A 37 -6.88 24.05 16.33
N PHE A 38 -7.92 23.76 17.11
CA PHE A 38 -9.11 23.08 16.64
C PHE A 38 -10.43 23.79 17.00
N GLN A 39 -11.32 23.90 16.02
CA GLN A 39 -12.68 24.42 16.19
C GLN A 39 -13.66 23.49 15.49
N VAL A 40 -14.69 23.02 16.20
CA VAL A 40 -15.79 22.27 15.56
C VAL A 40 -16.92 23.22 15.20
N ASN A 41 -17.31 23.25 13.93
CA ASN A 41 -18.56 23.89 13.53
C ASN A 41 -19.72 22.91 13.76
N SER A 42 -20.47 23.12 14.84
CA SER A 42 -21.61 22.28 15.22
C SER A 42 -22.70 22.17 14.15
N ASN A 43 -22.83 23.17 13.27
CA ASN A 43 -23.83 23.18 12.20
C ASN A 43 -23.41 22.39 10.96
N GLU A 44 -22.10 22.25 10.73
CA GLU A 44 -21.54 21.54 9.56
C GLU A 44 -21.02 20.13 9.91
N LEU A 45 -20.94 19.78 11.20
CA LEU A 45 -20.26 18.59 11.72
C LEU A 45 -18.84 18.43 11.14
N MET A 46 -18.11 19.55 11.02
CA MET A 46 -16.73 19.59 10.56
C MET A 46 -15.78 20.05 11.67
N LEU A 47 -14.66 19.33 11.81
CA LEU A 47 -13.49 19.73 12.58
C LEU A 47 -12.63 20.65 11.71
N GLY A 48 -12.56 21.92 12.06
CA GLY A 48 -11.69 22.93 11.45
C GLY A 48 -10.35 23.06 12.18
N LEU A 49 -9.29 23.33 11.41
CA LEU A 49 -7.99 23.73 11.93
C LEU A 49 -7.91 25.26 11.96
N VAL A 50 -7.70 25.82 13.15
CA VAL A 50 -7.65 27.26 13.43
C VAL A 50 -6.24 27.80 13.13
N CYS A 51 -5.25 27.41 13.93
CA CYS A 51 -3.85 27.76 13.71
C CYS A 51 -3.06 26.60 13.05
N TRP A 52 -2.23 26.92 12.06
CA TRP A 52 -1.29 25.98 11.46
C TRP A 52 0.09 26.10 12.14
N SER A 53 0.53 25.06 12.84
CA SER A 53 1.89 24.99 13.38
C SER A 53 2.82 24.22 12.44
N HIS A 54 3.91 24.87 12.02
CA HIS A 54 4.99 24.26 11.25
C HIS A 54 5.78 23.22 12.06
N GLU A 55 5.79 23.30 13.40
CA GLU A 55 6.45 22.33 14.28
C GLU A 55 5.70 20.99 14.34
N LEU A 56 4.36 21.06 14.29
CA LEU A 56 3.51 19.87 14.21
C LEU A 56 3.55 19.25 12.81
N ALA A 57 3.53 20.10 11.77
CA ALA A 57 3.50 19.76 10.35
C ALA A 57 4.83 19.21 9.76
N VAL A 58 5.61 18.49 10.56
CA VAL A 58 6.79 17.73 10.14
C VAL A 58 6.41 16.25 10.08
N SER A 59 6.66 15.56 8.97
CA SER A 59 6.25 14.17 8.78
C SER A 59 7.00 13.18 9.67
N PHE A 60 6.47 11.97 9.84
CA PHE A 60 7.17 10.85 10.47
C PHE A 60 8.53 10.60 9.80
N MET A 61 8.59 10.61 8.46
CA MET A 61 9.85 10.38 7.74
C MET A 61 10.88 11.49 8.00
N GLN A 62 10.45 12.76 7.98
CA GLN A 62 11.30 13.91 8.35
C GLN A 62 11.77 13.80 9.82
N LYS A 63 10.87 13.44 10.75
CA LYS A 63 11.15 13.21 12.17
C LYS A 63 12.10 12.03 12.44
N GLN A 64 12.22 11.06 11.54
CA GLN A 64 13.27 10.02 11.62
C GLN A 64 14.62 10.56 11.11
N ILE A 65 14.62 11.25 9.96
CA ILE A 65 15.83 11.83 9.36
C ILE A 65 16.52 12.81 10.32
N MET A 66 15.77 13.71 10.95
CA MET A 66 16.28 14.68 11.93
C MET A 66 16.96 14.03 13.15
N LYS A 67 16.66 12.77 13.47
CA LYS A 67 17.24 12.03 14.60
C LYS A 67 18.52 11.26 14.25
N CYS A 68 18.87 11.17 12.97
CA CYS A 68 20.01 10.37 12.52
C CYS A 68 21.33 11.16 12.44
N GLU A 69 21.29 12.49 12.64
CA GLU A 69 22.43 13.44 12.78
C GLU A 69 23.51 13.42 11.66
N LYS A 70 23.33 12.65 10.58
CA LYS A 70 24.37 12.42 9.56
C LYS A 70 23.98 12.93 8.18
N ASN A 71 24.46 14.14 7.90
CA ASN A 71 24.81 14.68 6.57
C ASN A 71 23.69 14.73 5.52
N GLU A 72 23.01 15.89 5.48
CA GLU A 72 22.79 16.80 4.32
C GLU A 72 22.25 16.29 2.96
N ASP A 73 22.43 15.03 2.54
CA ASP A 73 21.95 14.45 1.27
C ASP A 73 20.97 13.27 1.50
N LEU A 74 20.18 13.33 2.58
CA LEU A 74 19.25 12.27 2.98
C LEU A 74 18.00 12.19 2.08
N LEU A 75 18.19 11.60 0.90
CA LEU A 75 17.12 11.05 0.06
C LEU A 75 16.15 10.22 0.92
N VAL A 76 14.89 10.64 0.94
CA VAL A 76 13.86 10.05 1.81
C VAL A 76 13.39 8.72 1.23
N ASN A 77 14.16 7.68 1.54
CA ASN A 77 13.98 6.31 1.07
C ASN A 77 13.10 5.51 2.03
N PHE A 78 12.24 4.65 1.48
CA PHE A 78 11.37 3.79 2.26
C PHE A 78 12.07 2.49 2.65
N ALA A 79 11.86 2.03 3.89
CA ALA A 79 12.36 0.75 4.38
C ALA A 79 11.55 -0.42 3.78
N LEU A 80 12.00 -0.94 2.63
CA LEU A 80 11.32 -2.00 1.89
C LEU A 80 11.46 -3.35 2.61
N LYS A 81 10.32 -4.01 2.86
CA LYS A 81 10.23 -5.38 3.40
C LYS A 81 9.27 -6.19 2.52
N TYR A 82 9.82 -7.05 1.66
CA TYR A 82 9.00 -7.98 0.89
C TYR A 82 8.48 -9.11 1.78
N SER A 83 7.36 -9.72 1.41
CA SER A 83 6.84 -10.90 2.11
C SER A 83 7.65 -12.13 1.72
N ASN A 84 7.58 -13.20 2.51
CA ASN A 84 8.15 -14.50 2.11
C ASN A 84 7.52 -14.94 0.76
N GLY A 85 8.27 -15.68 -0.06
CA GLY A 85 7.85 -16.10 -1.41
C GLY A 85 7.81 -15.00 -2.49
N PHE A 86 7.82 -13.71 -2.14
CA PHE A 86 7.68 -12.63 -3.13
C PHE A 86 8.95 -12.45 -3.99
N GLU A 87 8.93 -12.97 -5.23
CA GLU A 87 10.05 -12.77 -6.18
C GLU A 87 10.06 -11.35 -6.76
N VAL A 88 11.12 -10.61 -6.45
CA VAL A 88 11.31 -9.22 -6.90
C VAL A 88 11.93 -9.21 -8.31
N ASP A 89 11.10 -9.11 -9.35
CA ASP A 89 11.57 -8.97 -10.74
C ASP A 89 12.62 -7.85 -10.90
N LYS A 90 13.63 -8.11 -11.73
CA LYS A 90 14.72 -7.19 -12.08
C LYS A 90 14.22 -5.91 -12.77
N LYS A 91 13.08 -5.90 -13.49
CA LYS A 91 12.49 -4.64 -13.99
C LYS A 91 11.82 -3.87 -12.85
N TYR A 92 10.97 -4.52 -12.05
CA TYR A 92 10.31 -3.88 -10.89
C TYR A 92 11.34 -3.33 -9.89
N LYS A 93 12.40 -4.07 -9.55
CA LYS A 93 13.47 -3.60 -8.67
C LYS A 93 14.10 -2.31 -9.19
N LYS A 94 14.49 -2.26 -10.48
CA LYS A 94 15.05 -1.05 -11.10
C LYS A 94 14.08 0.14 -11.04
N TRP A 95 12.79 -0.10 -11.28
CA TRP A 95 11.78 0.95 -11.17
C TRP A 95 11.66 1.48 -9.73
N VAL A 96 11.66 0.61 -8.72
CA VAL A 96 11.68 1.05 -7.31
C VAL A 96 12.98 1.79 -6.97
N ASP A 97 14.14 1.32 -7.45
CA ASP A 97 15.44 1.96 -7.26
C ASP A 97 15.53 3.35 -7.96
N GLU A 98 14.73 3.60 -9.00
CA GLU A 98 14.58 4.91 -9.66
C GLU A 98 13.55 5.78 -8.92
N TRP A 99 12.38 5.23 -8.58
CA TRP A 99 11.32 5.91 -7.83
C TRP A 99 11.76 6.37 -6.43
N GLN A 100 12.62 5.61 -5.75
CA GLN A 100 13.21 6.05 -4.47
C GLN A 100 14.07 7.32 -4.61
N LYS A 101 14.67 7.58 -5.78
CA LYS A 101 15.50 8.79 -6.03
C LYS A 101 14.70 10.05 -6.36
N LEU A 102 13.40 9.93 -6.63
CA LEU A 102 12.51 11.09 -6.86
C LEU A 102 12.50 12.03 -5.64
N PRO A 103 12.25 13.35 -5.82
CA PRO A 103 12.23 14.29 -4.71
C PRO A 103 11.22 13.90 -3.62
N TYR A 104 11.54 14.23 -2.37
CA TYR A 104 10.58 14.18 -1.29
C TYR A 104 9.79 15.49 -1.22
N ILE A 105 8.47 15.37 -1.12
CA ILE A 105 7.55 16.48 -0.93
C ILE A 105 6.74 16.15 0.33
N SER A 106 6.64 17.08 1.28
CA SER A 106 5.96 16.80 2.55
C SER A 106 4.47 16.47 2.31
N PRO A 107 3.86 15.53 3.04
CA PRO A 107 2.41 15.35 3.01
C PRO A 107 1.69 16.64 3.43
N TYR A 108 2.33 17.46 4.27
CA TYR A 108 1.79 18.73 4.74
C TYR A 108 1.95 19.89 3.74
N GLU A 109 2.71 19.73 2.65
CA GLU A 109 2.85 20.71 1.55
C GLU A 109 1.69 20.62 0.54
N ASN A 110 1.70 21.45 -0.53
CA ASN A 110 0.61 21.55 -1.50
C ASN A 110 0.99 20.95 -2.85
N ALA A 111 0.78 19.64 -3.00
CA ALA A 111 1.14 18.87 -4.20
C ALA A 111 0.23 19.07 -5.43
N LYS A 112 -0.68 20.07 -5.43
CA LYS A 112 -1.55 20.39 -6.59
C LYS A 112 -0.81 20.75 -7.88
N HIS A 113 0.50 20.94 -7.82
CA HIS A 113 1.37 21.21 -8.96
C HIS A 113 1.89 19.93 -9.64
N LEU A 114 1.74 18.75 -9.03
CA LEU A 114 2.19 17.47 -9.59
C LEU A 114 1.21 16.93 -10.65
N PRO A 115 1.68 16.44 -11.80
CA PRO A 115 0.80 15.82 -12.80
C PRO A 115 0.17 14.51 -12.28
N VAL A 116 -1.15 14.35 -12.49
CA VAL A 116 -1.98 13.22 -11.98
C VAL A 116 -1.49 11.81 -12.40
N LYS A 117 -0.60 11.73 -13.40
CA LYS A 117 -0.02 10.49 -13.95
C LYS A 117 1.52 10.50 -13.95
N SER A 118 2.17 11.30 -13.09
CA SER A 118 3.62 11.27 -12.89
C SER A 118 4.04 10.45 -11.67
N ASP A 119 5.27 9.97 -11.71
CA ASP A 119 5.82 9.11 -10.65
C ASP A 119 6.08 9.91 -9.35
N GLU A 120 6.22 11.25 -9.41
CA GLU A 120 6.26 12.10 -8.20
C GLU A 120 4.90 12.19 -7.51
N ALA A 121 3.79 12.23 -8.26
CA ALA A 121 2.44 12.22 -7.68
C ALA A 121 2.18 10.88 -6.96
N ASP A 122 2.64 9.77 -7.55
CA ASP A 122 2.61 8.46 -6.89
C ASP A 122 3.50 8.40 -5.65
N LYS A 123 4.71 8.98 -5.70
CA LYS A 123 5.55 9.09 -4.51
C LYS A 123 4.89 9.92 -3.42
N TRP A 124 4.28 11.06 -3.73
CA TRP A 124 3.58 11.89 -2.75
C TRP A 124 2.32 11.21 -2.19
N ALA A 125 1.62 10.39 -2.98
CA ALA A 125 0.52 9.56 -2.49
C ALA A 125 1.00 8.48 -1.50
N VAL A 126 2.12 7.82 -1.79
CA VAL A 126 2.74 6.85 -0.86
C VAL A 126 3.24 7.53 0.42
N ILE A 127 3.88 8.70 0.31
CA ILE A 127 4.28 9.53 1.47
C ILE A 127 3.05 9.89 2.32
N SER A 128 1.96 10.31 1.67
CA SER A 128 0.71 10.67 2.34
C SER A 128 0.06 9.50 3.08
N LEU A 129 -0.01 8.33 2.44
CA LEU A 129 -0.58 7.12 3.02
C LEU A 129 0.30 6.55 4.15
N HIS A 130 1.62 6.65 4.00
CA HIS A 130 2.62 6.34 5.03
C HIS A 130 2.45 7.24 6.25
N GLU A 131 2.22 8.55 6.07
CA GLU A 131 2.00 9.48 7.19
C GLU A 131 0.70 9.17 7.94
N ILE A 132 -0.41 8.94 7.23
CA ILE A 132 -1.70 8.58 7.84
C ILE A 132 -1.55 7.30 8.68
N LEU A 133 -0.95 6.24 8.11
CA LEU A 133 -0.66 5.01 8.85
C LEU A 133 0.38 5.22 9.97
N SER A 134 1.24 6.24 9.87
CA SER A 134 2.22 6.59 10.90
C SER A 134 1.64 7.34 12.10
N LEU A 135 0.48 7.99 11.92
CA LEU A 135 -0.34 8.55 13.01
C LEU A 135 -1.17 7.47 13.71
N CYS A 136 -1.53 6.39 13.00
CA CYS A 136 -2.28 5.27 13.57
C CYS A 136 -1.46 4.54 14.66
N VAL A 137 -2.07 4.34 15.82
CA VAL A 137 -1.50 3.77 17.04
C VAL A 137 -0.95 2.36 16.83
N GLY A 138 -1.60 1.55 15.97
CA GLY A 138 -1.13 0.22 15.57
C GLY A 138 -0.19 0.20 14.36
N LYS A 139 0.09 1.34 13.70
CA LYS A 139 0.64 1.38 12.32
C LYS A 139 -0.21 0.62 11.28
N THR A 140 -1.51 0.56 11.51
CA THR A 140 -2.54 -0.13 10.71
C THR A 140 -3.80 0.72 10.57
N ALA A 141 -4.58 0.48 9.52
CA ALA A 141 -5.98 0.92 9.42
C ALA A 141 -6.75 0.08 8.39
N GLU A 142 -8.09 0.07 8.50
CA GLU A 142 -8.97 -0.55 7.50
C GLU A 142 -8.82 0.15 6.14
N LYS A 143 -8.68 -0.64 5.06
CA LYS A 143 -8.49 -0.19 3.67
C LYS A 143 -9.52 0.85 3.27
N ASP A 144 -10.80 0.60 3.56
CA ASP A 144 -11.88 1.45 3.06
C ASP A 144 -12.03 2.75 3.86
N ASN A 145 -11.60 2.79 5.13
CA ASN A 145 -11.48 4.02 5.90
C ASN A 145 -10.30 4.89 5.39
N LEU A 146 -9.20 4.26 4.96
CA LEU A 146 -8.11 4.97 4.26
C LEU A 146 -8.56 5.50 2.89
N LEU A 147 -9.36 4.73 2.14
CA LEU A 147 -9.92 5.18 0.85
C LEU A 147 -10.95 6.31 1.01
N LEU A 148 -11.76 6.30 2.08
CA LEU A 148 -12.68 7.40 2.43
C LEU A 148 -11.92 8.71 2.74
N ILE A 149 -10.83 8.64 3.51
CA ILE A 149 -9.94 9.79 3.73
C ILE A 149 -9.28 10.21 2.41
N GLY A 150 -8.81 9.25 1.62
CA GLY A 150 -8.32 9.50 0.27
C GLY A 150 -9.34 10.26 -0.58
N GLU A 151 -10.62 9.90 -0.52
CA GLU A 151 -11.69 10.56 -1.26
C GLU A 151 -11.87 12.03 -0.87
N TYR A 152 -11.95 12.31 0.43
CA TYR A 152 -12.06 13.67 0.95
C TYR A 152 -10.87 14.56 0.54
N LEU A 153 -9.67 13.99 0.50
CA LEU A 153 -8.45 14.66 0.06
C LEU A 153 -8.35 14.79 -1.48
N GLY A 154 -9.10 13.97 -2.25
CA GLY A 154 -9.03 13.87 -3.71
C GLY A 154 -7.97 12.88 -4.23
N LEU A 155 -7.53 11.96 -3.38
CA LEU A 155 -6.43 11.01 -3.54
C LEU A 155 -6.88 9.53 -3.60
N ARG A 156 -8.19 9.21 -3.52
CA ARG A 156 -8.73 7.82 -3.47
C ARG A 156 -8.11 6.88 -4.52
N SER A 157 -8.01 7.34 -5.77
CA SER A 157 -7.41 6.57 -6.87
C SER A 157 -5.89 6.43 -6.76
N TRP A 158 -5.20 7.44 -6.23
CA TRP A 158 -3.76 7.36 -5.95
C TRP A 158 -3.46 6.45 -4.76
N PHE A 159 -4.34 6.39 -3.75
CA PHE A 159 -4.23 5.43 -2.64
C PHE A 159 -4.49 3.99 -3.10
N LYS A 160 -5.52 3.73 -3.93
CA LYS A 160 -5.69 2.42 -4.60
C LYS A 160 -4.42 2.01 -5.36
N ARG A 161 -3.80 2.93 -6.11
CA ARG A 161 -2.55 2.70 -6.86
C ARG A 161 -1.32 2.50 -5.96
N ALA A 162 -1.19 3.27 -4.88
CA ALA A 162 -0.10 3.18 -3.92
C ALA A 162 -0.06 1.84 -3.17
N LEU A 163 -1.23 1.31 -2.79
CA LEU A 163 -1.36 -0.01 -2.18
C LEU A 163 -0.92 -1.14 -3.13
N LEU A 164 -1.32 -1.06 -4.40
CA LEU A 164 -1.01 -2.05 -5.42
C LEU A 164 0.48 -2.05 -5.83
N LEU A 165 1.07 -0.88 -6.04
CA LEU A 165 2.42 -0.75 -6.61
C LEU A 165 3.56 -0.85 -5.58
N HIS A 166 3.27 -0.79 -4.27
CA HIS A 166 4.30 -0.77 -3.22
C HIS A 166 4.13 -1.86 -2.13
N PRO A 167 4.06 -3.16 -2.50
CA PRO A 167 3.97 -4.28 -1.55
C PRO A 167 5.22 -4.46 -0.67
N GLY A 168 6.30 -3.70 -0.93
CA GLY A 168 7.46 -3.58 -0.03
C GLY A 168 7.25 -2.58 1.12
N ILE A 169 6.26 -1.68 1.04
CA ILE A 169 5.99 -0.63 2.04
C ILE A 169 4.71 -0.96 2.81
N PHE A 170 3.65 -1.32 2.08
CA PHE A 170 2.37 -1.71 2.63
C PHE A 170 2.19 -3.23 2.52
N TYR A 171 1.49 -3.81 3.49
CA TYR A 171 0.83 -5.10 3.37
C TYR A 171 -0.67 -4.85 3.41
N VAL A 172 -1.44 -5.68 2.70
CA VAL A 172 -2.90 -5.68 2.78
C VAL A 172 -3.31 -7.11 3.11
N SER A 173 -3.76 -7.35 4.34
CA SER A 173 -4.40 -8.61 4.69
C SER A 173 -5.88 -8.56 4.31
N SER A 174 -6.46 -9.68 3.92
CA SER A 174 -7.90 -9.89 3.94
C SER A 174 -8.22 -10.94 4.99
N LYS A 175 -9.12 -10.65 5.93
CA LYS A 175 -9.60 -11.64 6.91
C LYS A 175 -11.09 -11.43 7.16
N ASN A 176 -11.88 -12.48 6.98
CA ASN A 176 -13.34 -12.45 7.10
C ASN A 176 -13.98 -11.31 6.25
N GLY A 177 -13.45 -11.09 5.03
CA GLY A 177 -13.86 -10.00 4.12
C GLY A 177 -13.35 -8.59 4.50
N THR A 178 -12.80 -8.42 5.70
CA THR A 178 -12.23 -7.14 6.16
C THR A 178 -10.81 -6.98 5.64
N HIS A 179 -10.55 -5.88 4.91
CA HIS A 179 -9.24 -5.60 4.34
C HIS A 179 -8.47 -4.61 5.22
N THR A 180 -7.34 -5.03 5.80
CA THR A 180 -6.52 -4.19 6.68
C THR A 180 -5.20 -3.85 6.03
N VAL A 181 -4.87 -2.55 5.96
CA VAL A 181 -3.57 -2.07 5.50
C VAL A 181 -2.62 -1.97 6.69
N VAL A 182 -1.44 -2.56 6.55
CA VAL A 182 -0.37 -2.59 7.57
C VAL A 182 0.87 -1.91 7.01
N LEU A 183 1.41 -0.93 7.72
CA LEU A 183 2.64 -0.25 7.34
C LEU A 183 3.86 -1.08 7.77
N LYS A 184 4.45 -1.83 6.83
CA LYS A 184 5.46 -2.86 7.10
C LYS A 184 6.69 -2.34 7.85
N GLU A 185 7.09 -1.08 7.65
CA GLU A 185 8.24 -0.49 8.37
C GLU A 185 8.07 -0.54 9.90
N GLY A 186 6.83 -0.41 10.40
CA GLY A 186 6.50 -0.36 11.83
C GLY A 186 6.63 -1.69 12.57
N TYR A 187 6.81 -2.81 11.85
CA TYR A 187 6.74 -4.16 12.39
C TYR A 187 8.05 -4.96 12.24
N LYS A 188 8.34 -5.87 13.18
CA LYS A 188 9.47 -6.80 13.14
C LYS A 188 9.10 -8.10 13.86
N ARG A 189 9.08 -9.24 13.14
CA ARG A 189 8.65 -10.56 13.64
C ARG A 189 7.26 -10.48 14.30
N GLY A 190 6.22 -10.15 13.53
CA GLY A 190 4.84 -9.97 14.01
C GLY A 190 4.59 -8.75 14.92
N MET A 191 5.58 -8.33 15.72
CA MET A 191 5.44 -7.29 16.73
C MET A 191 5.65 -5.86 16.22
N LEU A 192 4.91 -4.92 16.82
CA LEU A 192 5.05 -3.48 16.61
C LEU A 192 6.34 -2.96 17.25
N ILE A 193 7.22 -2.33 16.47
CA ILE A 193 8.56 -1.86 16.91
C ILE A 193 8.46 -0.73 17.93
N LYS A 194 7.57 0.24 17.71
CA LYS A 194 7.35 1.35 18.65
C LYS A 194 6.25 0.96 19.63
N LYS A 195 6.64 0.60 20.85
CA LYS A 195 5.69 0.36 21.96
C LYS A 195 4.73 1.54 22.14
N ASN A 196 3.47 1.22 22.40
CA ASN A 196 2.41 2.16 22.71
C ASN A 196 1.47 1.48 23.72
N SER A 197 1.23 2.11 24.87
CA SER A 197 0.46 1.52 25.96
C SER A 197 -0.99 1.21 25.59
N LEU A 198 -1.59 1.91 24.62
CA LEU A 198 -2.92 1.57 24.10
C LEU A 198 -2.89 0.28 23.27
N MET A 199 -1.80 0.00 22.53
CA MET A 199 -1.63 -1.29 21.86
C MET A 199 -1.34 -2.41 22.87
N GLU A 200 -0.52 -2.15 23.90
CA GLU A 200 -0.25 -3.13 24.97
C GLU A 200 -1.55 -3.52 25.71
N LEU A 201 -2.44 -2.56 25.98
CA LEU A 201 -3.79 -2.82 26.50
C LEU A 201 -4.68 -3.61 25.52
N ARG A 202 -4.64 -3.30 24.21
CA ARG A 202 -5.38 -4.04 23.18
C ARG A 202 -4.92 -5.48 23.05
N TYR A 203 -3.61 -5.74 23.01
CA TYR A 203 -3.06 -7.10 22.97
C TYR A 203 -3.44 -7.89 24.24
N LYS A 204 -3.36 -7.26 25.42
CA LYS A 204 -3.81 -7.88 26.68
C LYS A 204 -5.30 -8.21 26.67
N TYR A 205 -6.14 -7.35 26.10
CA TYR A 205 -7.58 -7.60 25.95
C TYR A 205 -7.85 -8.79 25.01
N VAL A 206 -7.19 -8.86 23.84
CA VAL A 206 -7.33 -10.00 22.91
C VAL A 206 -6.89 -11.30 23.56
N TYR A 207 -5.73 -11.32 24.24
CA TYR A 207 -5.26 -12.49 25.00
C TYR A 207 -6.27 -12.99 26.03
N LEU A 208 -6.87 -12.07 26.81
CA LEU A 208 -7.90 -12.43 27.80
C LEU A 208 -9.19 -12.93 27.15
N MET A 209 -9.57 -12.43 25.97
CA MET A 209 -10.74 -12.90 25.23
C MET A 209 -10.53 -14.31 24.67
N ASN A 210 -9.36 -14.60 24.09
CA ASN A 210 -9.01 -15.92 23.57
C ASN A 210 -9.02 -16.97 24.70
N LYS A 211 -8.32 -16.67 25.81
CA LYS A 211 -8.32 -17.54 26.99
C LYS A 211 -9.71 -17.78 27.55
N ALA A 212 -10.56 -16.76 27.58
CA ALA A 212 -11.97 -16.89 27.99
C ALA A 212 -12.89 -17.61 26.97
N THR A 213 -12.34 -18.06 25.82
CA THR A 213 -12.98 -19.01 24.89
C THR A 213 -12.39 -20.41 25.00
N GLU A 214 -11.08 -20.55 25.19
CA GLU A 214 -10.43 -21.83 25.55
C GLU A 214 -11.02 -22.42 26.84
N ASP A 215 -11.20 -21.58 27.86
CA ASP A 215 -11.88 -21.89 29.13
C ASP A 215 -13.36 -22.30 28.98
N LYS A 216 -13.98 -22.14 27.80
CA LYS A 216 -15.35 -22.60 27.51
C LYS A 216 -15.34 -23.86 26.65
N ASN A 217 -14.55 -23.88 25.59
CA ASN A 217 -14.42 -25.03 24.69
C ASN A 217 -13.96 -26.30 25.43
N SER A 218 -13.06 -26.14 26.40
CA SER A 218 -12.64 -27.20 27.33
C SER A 218 -13.79 -27.74 28.19
N LYS A 219 -14.68 -26.87 28.69
CA LYS A 219 -15.81 -27.23 29.55
C LYS A 219 -16.96 -27.86 28.76
N ASP A 220 -17.26 -27.36 27.56
CA ASP A 220 -18.23 -27.98 26.64
C ASP A 220 -17.77 -29.37 26.15
N THR A 221 -16.45 -29.57 26.02
CA THR A 221 -15.87 -30.90 25.73
C THR A 221 -16.08 -31.86 26.89
N GLN A 222 -15.85 -31.42 28.13
CA GLN A 222 -16.09 -32.24 29.34
C GLN A 222 -17.58 -32.59 29.57
N GLN A 223 -18.52 -31.76 29.11
CA GLN A 223 -19.97 -32.09 29.18
C GLN A 223 -20.44 -33.08 28.10
N LYS A 224 -19.63 -33.37 27.07
CA LYS A 224 -19.97 -34.37 26.04
C LYS A 224 -19.41 -35.77 26.33
N SER A 225 -18.40 -35.90 27.20
CA SER A 225 -17.84 -37.20 27.59
C SER A 225 -18.54 -37.83 28.80
N SER A 226 -19.36 -37.09 29.55
CA SER A 226 -19.98 -37.55 30.80
C SER A 226 -21.21 -38.47 30.62
N HIS A 227 -21.26 -39.29 29.56
CA HIS A 227 -22.36 -40.24 29.33
C HIS A 227 -21.94 -41.57 28.69
N ASP A 228 -20.80 -42.12 29.09
CA ASP A 228 -20.70 -43.57 29.37
C ASP A 228 -19.58 -43.81 30.39
N LEU A 229 -19.88 -44.61 31.42
CA LEU A 229 -18.92 -45.07 32.43
C LEU A 229 -18.87 -46.60 32.42
N ASN A 230 -17.66 -47.17 32.42
CA ASN A 230 -17.38 -48.48 32.99
C ASN A 230 -15.91 -48.55 33.44
N GLU A 231 -15.63 -49.46 34.36
CA GLU A 231 -14.44 -49.48 35.21
C GLU A 231 -13.18 -50.05 34.51
N GLY A 232 -11.97 -49.61 34.91
CA GLY A 232 -10.71 -50.10 34.36
C GLY A 232 -9.46 -49.62 35.12
N ASP A 233 -8.96 -50.47 36.01
CA ASP A 233 -7.93 -50.28 37.05
C ASP A 233 -6.55 -49.68 36.65
N ALA A 234 -5.93 -49.01 37.63
CA ALA A 234 -4.55 -48.54 37.83
C ALA A 234 -3.51 -48.46 36.68
N LYS A 235 -2.84 -47.28 36.57
CA LYS A 235 -1.46 -47.09 37.08
C LYS A 235 -0.98 -45.62 37.09
N GLU A 236 -0.03 -45.34 37.97
CA GLU A 236 0.80 -44.12 37.96
C GLU A 236 2.00 -44.30 37.04
N THR A 237 2.32 -43.26 36.26
CA THR A 237 3.63 -43.03 35.63
C THR A 237 3.84 -41.52 35.53
N ASP A 238 4.92 -41.00 36.12
CA ASP A 238 5.48 -39.71 35.72
C ASP A 238 5.98 -39.81 34.27
N ASP A 239 5.76 -38.77 33.47
CA ASP A 239 6.54 -38.46 32.27
C ASP A 239 6.54 -36.93 32.11
N ASP A 240 7.73 -36.32 32.12
CA ASP A 240 7.91 -34.89 31.87
C ASP A 240 7.66 -34.60 30.38
N MET A 241 6.62 -33.83 30.05
CA MET A 241 6.42 -33.26 28.72
C MET A 241 6.78 -31.78 28.72
N GLU A 242 7.98 -31.46 28.20
CA GLU A 242 8.29 -30.11 27.72
C GLU A 242 7.50 -29.87 26.43
N GLU A 243 6.38 -29.17 26.51
CA GLU A 243 5.61 -28.75 25.32
C GLU A 243 6.40 -27.65 24.56
N GLU A 244 7.02 -28.00 23.44
CA GLU A 244 7.50 -27.01 22.46
C GLU A 244 6.28 -26.43 21.71
N GLU A 245 6.04 -25.13 21.85
CA GLU A 245 4.96 -24.45 21.13
C GLU A 245 5.35 -24.25 19.65
N GLU A 246 4.93 -25.17 18.78
CA GLU A 246 5.03 -25.05 17.33
C GLU A 246 4.00 -24.01 16.81
N ASP A 247 4.46 -22.77 16.54
CA ASP A 247 3.73 -21.70 15.84
C ASP A 247 3.41 -22.11 14.38
N ASP A 248 2.48 -23.05 14.18
CA ASP A 248 2.16 -23.67 12.88
C ASP A 248 1.22 -22.77 12.02
N ASP A 249 1.71 -21.59 11.66
CA ASP A 249 1.00 -20.51 10.95
C ASP A 249 1.31 -20.53 9.41
N GLU A 250 1.45 -21.72 8.80
CA GLU A 250 1.59 -21.90 7.33
C GLU A 250 0.25 -21.81 6.57
N ASP A 251 -0.38 -20.63 6.57
CA ASP A 251 -1.48 -20.34 5.64
C ASP A 251 -0.97 -19.58 4.40
N SER A 252 -0.57 -20.35 3.37
CA SER A 252 0.04 -19.85 2.13
C SER A 252 -1.01 -19.30 1.15
N ASP A 253 -1.61 -18.18 1.52
CA ASP A 253 -2.65 -17.47 0.76
C ASP A 253 -2.12 -16.93 -0.60
N ASP A 254 -2.19 -17.75 -1.66
CA ASP A 254 -1.72 -17.44 -3.02
C ASP A 254 -2.73 -16.53 -3.74
N VAL A 255 -2.77 -15.26 -3.35
CA VAL A 255 -3.79 -14.28 -3.79
C VAL A 255 -3.61 -13.87 -5.25
N HIS A 256 -4.21 -14.67 -6.13
CA HIS A 256 -4.51 -14.30 -7.51
C HIS A 256 -5.41 -13.05 -7.51
N ASN A 257 -4.87 -11.91 -7.98
CA ASN A 257 -5.55 -10.61 -7.92
C ASN A 257 -6.65 -10.50 -8.99
N ASP A 258 -7.86 -11.01 -8.72
CA ASP A 258 -9.05 -10.82 -9.56
C ASP A 258 -9.84 -9.57 -9.12
N TYR A 259 -9.50 -8.41 -9.71
CA TYR A 259 -10.16 -7.13 -9.42
C TYR A 259 -11.41 -6.92 -10.28
N ASN A 260 -12.58 -7.32 -9.76
CA ASN A 260 -13.88 -6.91 -10.27
C ASN A 260 -14.54 -5.93 -9.28
N ASP A 261 -14.28 -4.64 -9.49
CA ASP A 261 -14.73 -3.49 -8.69
C ASP A 261 -15.84 -2.76 -9.47
N ASP A 262 -17.02 -3.38 -9.53
CA ASP A 262 -18.16 -3.00 -10.40
C ASP A 262 -18.92 -1.74 -9.92
N GLU A 263 -18.22 -0.61 -9.76
CA GLU A 263 -18.84 0.72 -9.70
C GLU A 263 -18.59 1.52 -10.99
N SER A 264 -19.68 1.97 -11.63
CA SER A 264 -19.69 2.39 -13.03
C SER A 264 -19.38 3.88 -13.27
N ASP A 265 -18.33 4.39 -12.62
CA ASP A 265 -17.82 5.75 -12.83
C ASP A 265 -17.15 5.88 -14.22
N ASN A 266 -17.86 6.50 -15.17
CA ASN A 266 -17.47 6.59 -16.57
C ASN A 266 -16.45 7.71 -16.85
N GLU A 267 -15.20 7.60 -16.35
CA GLU A 267 -14.06 8.32 -16.94
C GLU A 267 -12.78 7.45 -17.07
N ALA A 268 -11.98 7.76 -18.09
CA ALA A 268 -10.63 7.24 -18.35
C ALA A 268 -10.45 5.72 -18.62
N ARG A 269 -11.07 5.21 -19.69
CA ARG A 269 -10.62 3.97 -20.37
C ARG A 269 -9.20 4.14 -20.98
N ASP A 270 -8.13 3.77 -20.27
CA ASP A 270 -6.98 2.97 -20.79
C ASP A 270 -5.90 2.80 -19.69
N VAL A 271 -5.65 1.57 -19.22
CA VAL A 271 -4.47 1.21 -18.39
C VAL A 271 -3.89 -0.13 -18.84
N LYS A 272 -3.24 -0.15 -20.01
CA LYS A 272 -2.50 -1.32 -20.51
C LYS A 272 -1.18 -1.52 -19.76
N HIS A 273 -1.27 -1.95 -18.50
CA HIS A 273 -0.11 -2.12 -17.61
C HIS A 273 0.96 -3.08 -18.19
N SER A 274 0.55 -4.05 -19.00
CA SER A 274 1.44 -4.97 -19.73
C SER A 274 2.42 -4.26 -20.69
N GLN A 275 2.03 -3.14 -21.30
CA GLN A 275 2.84 -2.51 -22.36
C GLN A 275 3.95 -1.57 -21.84
N ARG A 276 3.79 -0.95 -20.67
CA ARG A 276 4.75 0.06 -20.16
C ARG A 276 6.15 -0.53 -19.89
N LEU A 277 6.25 -1.83 -19.59
CA LEU A 277 7.51 -2.56 -19.34
C LEU A 277 8.28 -2.99 -20.61
N ASN A 278 7.74 -2.76 -21.82
CA ASN A 278 8.28 -3.32 -23.07
C ASN A 278 8.64 -2.27 -24.15
N LEU A 279 8.46 -0.96 -23.91
CA LEU A 279 8.73 0.10 -24.91
C LEU A 279 10.14 0.75 -24.83
N ARG A 280 11.10 0.16 -24.09
CA ARG A 280 12.46 0.72 -23.90
C ARG A 280 13.61 -0.24 -24.27
N THR A 281 13.43 -1.07 -25.31
CA THR A 281 14.53 -1.79 -25.98
C THR A 281 14.29 -1.80 -27.48
N GLY A 282 15.07 -1.03 -28.24
CA GLY A 282 14.89 -0.82 -29.68
C GLY A 282 16.09 -0.10 -30.30
N VAL A 283 17.29 -0.64 -30.10
CA VAL A 283 18.53 -0.24 -30.77
C VAL A 283 19.01 -1.43 -31.59
N ASP A 284 19.45 -1.19 -32.83
CA ASP A 284 19.73 -2.23 -33.82
C ASP A 284 20.89 -3.17 -33.44
N ASP A 285 20.68 -4.47 -33.69
CA ASP A 285 21.77 -5.41 -33.94
C ASP A 285 21.30 -6.53 -34.91
N ARG A 286 21.28 -6.21 -36.21
CA ARG A 286 20.89 -7.14 -37.30
C ARG A 286 22.08 -7.51 -38.19
N LYS A 287 22.83 -8.53 -37.80
CA LYS A 287 23.71 -9.24 -38.76
C LYS A 287 22.86 -10.08 -39.74
N PRO A 288 23.05 -9.94 -41.06
CA PRO A 288 22.28 -10.69 -42.05
C PRO A 288 22.82 -12.11 -42.22
N ASN A 289 21.93 -13.10 -42.31
CA ASN A 289 22.31 -14.46 -42.69
C ASN A 289 21.64 -14.86 -44.01
N ARG A 290 22.46 -15.15 -45.03
CA ARG A 290 22.01 -15.52 -46.38
C ARG A 290 21.59 -16.98 -46.43
N ARG A 291 20.44 -17.30 -47.05
CA ARG A 291 20.25 -18.52 -47.86
C ARG A 291 19.44 -18.22 -49.12
N LEU A 292 19.73 -18.94 -50.20
CA LEU A 292 19.10 -18.77 -51.51
C LEU A 292 18.14 -19.93 -51.82
N ASN A 293 17.06 -19.63 -52.55
CA ASN A 293 16.52 -20.35 -53.71
C ASN A 293 15.26 -19.59 -54.17
N SER A 294 15.11 -19.04 -55.39
CA SER A 294 15.51 -19.38 -56.78
C SER A 294 14.42 -20.16 -57.54
N ARG A 295 14.18 -19.75 -58.81
CA ARG A 295 13.17 -20.25 -59.78
C ARG A 295 11.72 -19.77 -59.51
N THR A 296 10.88 -19.42 -60.50
CA THR A 296 11.05 -19.44 -61.99
C THR A 296 10.08 -18.48 -62.71
N ARG A 297 10.59 -17.85 -63.80
CA ARG A 297 9.96 -17.57 -65.11
C ARG A 297 8.64 -16.78 -65.29
N ASP A 298 8.77 -15.73 -66.12
CA ASP A 298 7.93 -15.31 -67.27
C ASP A 298 6.47 -14.86 -66.96
N ASP A 299 5.71 -14.08 -67.74
CA ASP A 299 5.81 -13.38 -69.06
C ASP A 299 4.70 -12.26 -69.05
N ASP A 300 4.48 -11.25 -69.92
CA ASP A 300 5.07 -10.64 -71.13
C ASP A 300 4.35 -9.26 -71.36
N ARG A 301 4.78 -8.42 -72.34
CA ARG A 301 4.03 -7.30 -73.01
C ARG A 301 3.75 -6.01 -72.17
N ASN A 302 3.63 -4.78 -72.74
CA ASN A 302 3.78 -4.26 -74.12
C ASN A 302 4.04 -2.72 -74.15
N THR A 303 4.25 -2.14 -75.35
CA THR A 303 4.30 -0.70 -75.76
C THR A 303 5.56 0.08 -75.32
N SER A 304 6.35 0.79 -76.16
CA SER A 304 6.18 1.57 -77.42
C SER A 304 5.58 2.97 -77.22
N ALA A 305 6.14 4.09 -77.72
CA ALA A 305 7.40 4.39 -78.44
C ALA A 305 7.99 5.74 -77.90
N THR A 306 9.13 6.32 -78.32
CA THR A 306 9.44 6.91 -79.65
C THR A 306 10.91 7.42 -79.70
N SER A 307 11.55 7.41 -80.88
CA SER A 307 12.85 8.07 -81.23
C SER A 307 12.60 9.16 -82.30
N PRO A 308 13.50 10.14 -82.66
CA PRO A 308 14.99 10.18 -82.60
C PRO A 308 15.59 11.41 -81.82
N ARG A 309 16.90 11.55 -81.52
CA ARG A 309 18.07 11.99 -82.37
C ARG A 309 17.82 13.37 -83.05
N THR A 310 18.66 14.42 -83.03
CA THR A 310 20.15 14.51 -83.17
C THR A 310 20.79 15.82 -82.60
N SER A 311 22.03 15.70 -82.09
CA SER A 311 23.18 16.66 -82.05
C SER A 311 23.06 18.19 -82.33
N SER A 312 23.57 18.98 -81.37
CA SER A 312 24.41 20.21 -81.54
C SER A 312 24.99 20.59 -80.14
N GLY A 313 26.15 21.24 -79.94
CA GLY A 313 27.25 21.60 -80.85
C GLY A 313 28.03 22.85 -80.36
N ARG A 314 29.30 22.68 -79.97
CA ARG A 314 30.23 23.71 -79.39
C ARG A 314 29.84 24.20 -77.98
N ASN A 315 30.76 24.73 -77.16
CA ASN A 315 32.23 24.86 -77.30
C ASN A 315 32.97 23.75 -76.53
#